data_AF-A0A7X0NKY3-F1
#
_entry.id   AF-A0A7X0NKY3-F1
#
_cell.length_a   1.000
_cell.length_b   1.000
_cell.length_c   1.000
_cell.angle_alpha   90.00
_cell.angle_beta   90.00
_cell.angle_gamma   90.00
#
_symmetry.space_group_name_H-M   'P 1'
#
loop_
_entity.id
_entity.type
_entity.pdbx_description
1 polymer ?
#
loop_
_entity_poly.entity_id
_entity_poly.type
_entity_poly.pdbx_seq_one_letter_code
_entity_poly.pdbx_strand_id
1 'polypeptide(L)'
;MRIPQLIAALALAAGAVAPAVAAAPAYAMASSCVVTLYDIELSNPREKDGTDELRFKVDGNWYPHNGHVTMSGTNWDRNPEHFDDPSMIIRNTENKSFELREMDPPIETGGQSLGNAWAHGHVCDDLSAGETIEERSTLSSDKHDYTVWLRLTGQ
;
A
#
# COMPACT_ATOMS: atom_id res chain seq x y z
N MET A 1 -36.89 60.63 -28.83
CA MET A 1 -36.07 60.43 -27.62
C MET A 1 -34.61 60.69 -27.98
N ARG A 2 -33.97 61.65 -27.29
CA ARG A 2 -32.50 61.83 -27.23
C ARG A 2 -31.98 60.96 -26.08
N ILE A 3 -30.73 60.48 -26.17
CA ILE A 3 -29.70 60.40 -25.10
C ILE A 3 -28.43 59.71 -25.66
N PRO A 4 -27.22 60.06 -25.17
CA PRO A 4 -26.05 60.37 -25.99
C PRO A 4 -24.94 59.30 -25.97
N GLN A 5 -23.98 59.49 -26.87
CA GLN A 5 -22.67 58.84 -26.87
C GLN A 5 -21.89 59.19 -25.60
N LEU A 6 -21.26 58.19 -24.97
CA LEU A 6 -20.22 58.39 -23.97
C LEU A 6 -19.01 57.53 -24.33
N ILE A 7 -17.93 58.22 -24.68
CA ILE A 7 -16.58 57.71 -24.78
C ILE A 7 -16.08 57.46 -23.35
N ALA A 8 -15.73 56.22 -23.02
CA ALA A 8 -15.04 55.90 -21.77
C ALA A 8 -13.56 55.66 -22.07
N ALA A 9 -12.73 56.52 -21.48
CA ALA A 9 -11.29 56.60 -21.64
C ALA A 9 -10.57 55.39 -21.03
N LEU A 10 -9.54 54.90 -21.74
CA LEU A 10 -8.53 53.99 -21.20
C LEU A 10 -7.65 54.76 -20.21
N ALA A 11 -7.78 54.48 -18.92
CA ALA A 11 -6.80 54.89 -17.92
C ALA A 11 -5.72 53.81 -17.84
N LEU A 12 -4.53 54.12 -18.36
CA LEU A 12 -3.35 53.26 -18.27
C LEU A 12 -2.71 53.45 -16.89
N ALA A 13 -3.10 52.61 -15.93
CA ALA A 13 -2.47 52.58 -14.62
C ALA A 13 -1.11 51.85 -14.72
N ALA A 14 -0.02 52.60 -14.62
CA ALA A 14 1.31 52.06 -14.39
C ALA A 14 1.39 51.56 -12.94
N GLY A 15 0.95 50.32 -12.70
CA GLY A 15 1.20 49.60 -11.46
C GLY A 15 2.48 48.79 -11.57
N ALA A 16 3.44 49.01 -10.68
CA ALA A 16 4.61 48.17 -10.55
C ALA A 16 4.16 46.73 -10.23
N VAL A 17 4.28 45.83 -11.22
CA VAL A 17 4.01 44.41 -11.05
C VAL A 17 5.21 43.83 -10.29
N ALA A 18 5.15 43.84 -8.96
CA ALA A 18 6.02 42.98 -8.18
C ALA A 18 5.71 41.53 -8.62
N PRO A 19 6.72 40.68 -8.87
CA PRO A 19 6.47 39.29 -9.19
C PRO A 19 5.77 38.67 -7.98
N ALA A 20 4.49 38.35 -8.14
CA ALA A 20 3.79 37.49 -7.22
C ALA A 20 4.51 36.14 -7.31
N VAL A 21 5.38 35.86 -6.34
CA VAL A 21 5.89 34.52 -6.13
C VAL A 21 4.67 33.69 -5.78
N ALA A 22 4.15 32.96 -6.75
CA ALA A 22 3.12 31.98 -6.50
C ALA A 22 3.73 30.98 -5.51
N ALA A 23 3.32 31.06 -4.24
CA ALA A 23 3.59 30.01 -3.29
C ALA A 23 3.00 28.74 -3.88
N ALA A 24 3.86 27.80 -4.30
CA ALA A 24 3.40 26.47 -4.67
C ALA A 24 2.60 25.92 -3.48
N PRO A 25 1.48 25.22 -3.71
CA PRO A 25 0.76 24.58 -2.63
C PRO A 25 1.75 23.71 -1.86
N ALA A 26 1.90 24.00 -0.56
CA ALA A 26 2.59 23.08 0.32
C ALA A 26 1.72 21.82 0.36
N TYR A 27 2.16 20.77 -0.33
CA TYR A 27 1.56 19.46 -0.19
C TYR A 27 1.70 19.08 1.29
N ALA A 28 0.56 18.84 1.95
CA ALA A 28 0.58 18.32 3.30
C ALA A 28 1.18 16.92 3.21
N MET A 29 2.32 16.72 3.87
CA MET A 29 2.92 15.39 4.03
C MET A 29 1.89 14.49 4.72
N ALA A 30 1.73 13.26 4.21
CA ALA A 30 0.78 12.32 4.77
C ALA A 30 1.18 11.95 6.20
N SER A 31 0.25 12.05 7.15
CA SER A 31 0.50 11.64 8.54
C SER A 31 0.23 10.14 8.78
N SER A 32 -0.27 9.47 7.75
CA SER A 32 -0.65 8.06 7.75
C SER A 32 -0.65 7.50 6.34
N CYS A 33 -0.60 6.18 6.22
CA CYS A 33 -0.79 5.48 4.96
C CYS A 33 -1.92 4.47 5.07
N VAL A 34 -2.62 4.22 3.96
CA VAL A 34 -3.29 2.94 3.74
C VAL A 34 -2.21 1.97 3.24
N VAL A 35 -2.08 0.85 3.92
CA VAL A 35 -1.21 -0.26 3.53
C VAL A 35 -2.09 -1.36 2.96
N THR A 36 -1.78 -1.83 1.76
CA THR A 36 -2.42 -2.99 1.15
C THR A 36 -1.37 -4.07 0.89
N LEU A 37 -1.79 -5.34 0.88
CA LEU A 37 -1.00 -6.35 0.18
C LEU A 37 -0.90 -5.91 -1.28
N TYR A 38 0.29 -6.01 -1.87
CA TYR A 38 0.48 -5.75 -3.30
C TYR A 38 0.78 -7.02 -4.07
N ASP A 39 1.68 -7.85 -3.54
CA ASP A 39 2.05 -9.09 -4.20
C ASP A 39 2.71 -10.10 -3.25
N ILE A 40 2.65 -11.38 -3.60
CA ILE A 40 3.39 -12.47 -2.98
C ILE A 40 4.00 -13.36 -4.07
N GLU A 41 5.33 -13.45 -4.07
CA GLU A 41 6.07 -14.38 -4.92
C GLU A 41 6.64 -15.54 -4.08
N LEU A 42 6.46 -16.75 -4.58
CA LEU A 42 7.01 -17.99 -4.06
C LEU A 42 8.28 -18.36 -4.83
N SER A 43 9.39 -18.52 -4.12
CA SER A 43 10.63 -19.06 -4.68
C SER A 43 10.87 -20.52 -4.27
N ASN A 44 10.48 -20.90 -3.05
CA ASN A 44 10.61 -22.27 -2.56
C ASN A 44 9.47 -22.62 -1.58
N PRO A 45 8.61 -23.61 -1.88
CA PRO A 45 7.50 -23.99 -1.00
C PRO A 45 8.03 -24.71 0.24
N ARG A 46 7.31 -24.56 1.36
CA ARG A 46 7.59 -25.26 2.62
C ARG A 46 7.24 -26.74 2.51
N GLU A 47 6.10 -27.04 1.89
CA GLU A 47 5.50 -28.36 1.81
C GLU A 47 6.29 -29.29 0.89
N LYS A 48 6.33 -30.58 1.25
CA LYS A 48 7.11 -31.58 0.48
C LYS A 48 6.47 -31.94 -0.85
N ASP A 49 5.16 -31.78 -0.96
CA ASP A 49 4.43 -31.97 -2.22
C ASP A 49 4.58 -30.76 -3.16
N GLY A 50 5.26 -29.71 -2.70
CA GLY A 50 5.57 -28.50 -3.45
C GLY A 50 4.40 -27.52 -3.55
N THR A 51 3.37 -27.68 -2.73
CA THR A 51 2.17 -26.84 -2.74
C THR A 51 1.87 -26.34 -1.32
N ASP A 52 1.87 -25.02 -1.14
CA ASP A 52 1.62 -24.37 0.14
C ASP A 52 0.19 -23.77 0.15
N GLU A 53 -0.55 -23.94 1.24
CA GLU A 53 -1.88 -23.38 1.48
C GLU A 53 -1.79 -22.11 2.35
N LEU A 54 -1.75 -20.95 1.70
CA LEU A 54 -1.42 -19.71 2.38
C LEU A 54 -2.61 -18.97 2.97
N ARG A 55 -2.37 -18.35 4.12
CA ARG A 55 -3.20 -17.29 4.70
C ARG A 55 -2.34 -16.12 5.12
N PHE A 56 -2.91 -14.93 5.02
CA PHE A 56 -2.27 -13.67 5.38
C PHE A 56 -3.00 -13.04 6.57
N LYS A 57 -2.25 -12.64 7.60
CA LYS A 57 -2.81 -12.02 8.80
C LYS A 57 -2.57 -10.53 8.82
N VAL A 58 -3.65 -9.77 8.90
CA VAL A 58 -3.62 -8.30 8.97
C VAL A 58 -4.47 -7.82 10.13
N ASP A 59 -3.84 -7.12 11.08
CA ASP A 59 -4.48 -6.57 12.28
C ASP A 59 -5.40 -7.57 13.03
N GLY A 60 -4.90 -8.81 13.19
CA GLY A 60 -5.65 -9.88 13.86
C GLY A 60 -6.64 -10.65 12.98
N ASN A 61 -6.96 -10.14 11.79
CA ASN A 61 -7.88 -10.77 10.84
C ASN A 61 -7.13 -11.65 9.83
N TRP A 62 -7.80 -12.70 9.36
CA TRP A 62 -7.23 -13.65 8.40
C TRP A 62 -7.78 -13.43 7.01
N TYR A 63 -6.90 -13.56 6.03
CA TYR A 63 -7.15 -13.34 4.62
C TYR A 63 -6.63 -14.53 3.79
N PRO A 64 -7.41 -15.06 2.82
CA PRO A 64 -8.82 -14.77 2.64
C PRO A 64 -9.62 -15.13 3.90
N HIS A 65 -10.78 -14.48 4.06
CA HIS A 65 -11.63 -14.69 5.23
C HIS A 65 -12.10 -16.14 5.33
N ASN A 66 -12.31 -16.77 4.17
CA ASN A 66 -12.68 -18.17 4.03
C ASN A 66 -11.64 -18.90 3.18
N GLY A 67 -11.19 -20.07 3.65
CA GLY A 67 -10.24 -20.91 2.92
C GLY A 67 -8.80 -20.41 2.98
N HIS A 68 -8.06 -20.68 1.91
CA HIS A 68 -6.63 -20.39 1.75
C HIS A 68 -6.31 -20.11 0.28
N VAL A 69 -5.12 -19.59 0.02
CA VAL A 69 -4.56 -19.40 -1.32
C VAL A 69 -3.49 -20.45 -1.56
N THR A 70 -3.69 -21.30 -2.54
CA THR A 70 -2.68 -22.29 -2.93
C THR A 70 -1.57 -21.63 -3.75
N MET A 71 -0.31 -21.86 -3.39
CA MET A 71 0.88 -21.47 -4.16
C MET A 71 1.79 -22.67 -4.41
N SER A 72 2.36 -22.77 -5.60
CA SER A 72 3.29 -23.85 -5.96
C SER A 72 4.27 -23.39 -7.03
N GLY A 73 5.26 -24.20 -7.39
CA GLY A 73 6.20 -23.86 -8.46
C GLY A 73 5.56 -23.58 -9.84
N THR A 74 4.30 -23.99 -10.05
CA THR A 74 3.52 -23.69 -11.26
C THR A 74 2.58 -22.48 -11.11
N ASN A 75 2.45 -21.97 -9.90
CA ASN A 75 1.49 -20.97 -9.44
C ASN A 75 2.16 -20.09 -8.38
N TRP A 76 3.30 -19.51 -8.73
CA TRP A 76 4.27 -18.93 -7.80
C TRP A 76 4.01 -17.45 -7.51
N ASP A 77 3.02 -16.84 -8.13
CA ASP A 77 2.70 -15.40 -8.04
C ASP A 77 1.23 -15.24 -7.59
N ARG A 78 0.98 -14.37 -6.61
CA ARG A 78 -0.35 -14.09 -6.04
C ARG A 78 -0.56 -12.62 -5.72
N ASN A 79 -1.43 -12.04 -6.52
CA ASN A 79 -1.99 -10.70 -6.38
C ASN A 79 -2.93 -10.60 -5.16
N PRO A 80 -3.25 -9.38 -4.70
CA PRO A 80 -4.04 -9.13 -3.48
C PRO A 80 -5.48 -9.65 -3.55
N GLU A 81 -6.07 -9.69 -4.74
CA GLU A 81 -7.44 -10.18 -4.97
C GLU A 81 -7.61 -11.64 -4.52
N HIS A 82 -6.55 -12.46 -4.59
CA HIS A 82 -6.58 -13.83 -4.08
C HIS A 82 -6.73 -13.89 -2.55
N PHE A 83 -6.38 -12.82 -1.86
CA PHE A 83 -6.43 -12.66 -0.41
C PHE A 83 -7.56 -11.72 0.03
N ASP A 84 -8.59 -11.48 -0.78
CA ASP A 84 -9.68 -10.52 -0.48
C ASP A 84 -9.19 -9.06 -0.26
N ASP A 85 -8.13 -8.64 -0.96
CA ASP A 85 -7.59 -7.26 -0.94
C ASP A 85 -7.35 -6.70 0.47
N PRO A 86 -6.49 -7.35 1.30
CA PRO A 86 -6.33 -6.97 2.68
C PRO A 86 -5.68 -5.59 2.80
N SER A 87 -6.21 -4.77 3.70
CA SER A 87 -5.70 -3.42 3.95
C SER A 87 -5.79 -3.01 5.41
N MET A 88 -4.95 -2.05 5.81
CA MET A 88 -5.05 -1.36 7.09
C MET A 88 -4.49 0.06 7.00
N ILE A 89 -4.79 0.89 7.99
CA ILE A 89 -4.17 2.21 8.12
C ILE A 89 -3.07 2.15 9.16
N ILE A 90 -1.91 2.73 8.85
CA ILE A 90 -0.81 2.94 9.80
C ILE A 90 -0.52 4.42 9.94
N ARG A 91 -0.17 4.86 11.15
CA ARG A 91 0.35 6.21 11.39
C ARG A 91 1.84 6.28 11.12
N ASN A 92 2.34 7.48 10.85
CA ASN A 92 3.77 7.73 10.68
C ASN A 92 4.64 7.37 11.90
N THR A 93 4.03 7.27 13.07
CA THR A 93 4.71 6.95 14.34
C THR A 93 4.75 5.47 14.70
N GLU A 94 4.23 4.57 13.84
CA GLU A 94 4.17 3.14 14.13
C GLU A 94 4.58 2.27 12.95
N ASN A 95 5.13 1.09 13.23
CA ASN A 95 5.36 0.05 12.24
C ASN A 95 4.35 -1.07 12.47
N LYS A 96 3.92 -1.74 11.40
CA LYS A 96 3.03 -2.90 11.47
C LYS A 96 3.61 -4.08 10.73
N SER A 97 3.39 -5.26 11.28
CA SER A 97 3.74 -6.53 10.67
C SER A 97 2.50 -7.23 10.14
N PHE A 98 2.66 -7.91 9.02
CA PHE A 98 1.66 -8.71 8.34
C PHE A 98 2.21 -10.13 8.26
N GLU A 99 1.48 -11.11 8.79
CA GLU A 99 2.01 -12.47 8.96
C GLU A 99 1.57 -13.35 7.78
N LEU A 100 2.53 -13.90 7.03
CA LEU A 100 2.25 -14.96 6.06
C LEU A 100 2.31 -16.30 6.77
N ARG A 101 1.32 -17.16 6.55
CA ARG A 101 1.21 -18.44 7.24
C ARG A 101 0.78 -19.56 6.30
N GLU A 102 1.30 -20.73 6.61
CA GLU A 102 0.93 -22.00 6.00
C GLU A 102 -0.20 -22.65 6.77
N MET A 103 -1.34 -22.88 6.15
CA MET A 103 -2.44 -23.64 6.71
C MET A 103 -2.18 -25.13 6.48
N ASP A 104 -2.42 -25.97 7.48
CA ASP A 104 -2.32 -27.43 7.36
C ASP A 104 -3.75 -28.03 7.38
N PRO A 105 -4.48 -28.17 6.25
CA PRO A 105 -5.83 -28.75 6.26
C PRO A 105 -5.88 -30.14 6.92
N PRO A 106 -6.93 -30.47 7.70
CA PRO A 106 -8.17 -29.72 7.91
C PRO A 106 -8.09 -28.70 9.06
N ILE A 107 -6.91 -28.40 9.60
CA ILE A 107 -6.76 -27.47 10.72
C ILE A 107 -6.83 -26.04 10.19
N GLU A 108 -8.00 -25.42 10.33
CA GLU A 108 -8.25 -24.04 9.86
C GLU A 108 -7.72 -22.97 10.82
N THR A 109 -7.32 -23.34 12.03
CA THR A 109 -6.89 -22.39 13.05
C THR A 109 -5.42 -22.02 12.88
N GLY A 110 -5.19 -20.86 12.27
CA GLY A 110 -3.98 -20.08 12.45
C GLY A 110 -2.74 -20.53 11.70
N GLY A 111 -2.63 -21.77 11.21
CA GLY A 111 -1.49 -22.22 10.40
C GLY A 111 -0.12 -22.12 11.09
N GLN A 112 0.97 -22.40 10.38
CA GLN A 112 2.35 -22.20 10.80
C GLN A 112 2.89 -20.89 10.24
N SER A 113 3.65 -20.14 11.04
CA SER A 113 4.22 -18.87 10.59
C SER A 113 5.31 -19.10 9.54
N LEU A 114 5.18 -18.45 8.37
CA LEU A 114 6.21 -18.42 7.33
C LEU A 114 7.07 -17.15 7.42
N GLY A 115 6.58 -16.11 8.10
CA GLY A 115 7.32 -14.89 8.38
C GLY A 115 6.43 -13.66 8.44
N ASN A 116 7.07 -12.49 8.57
CA ASN A 116 6.38 -11.21 8.66
C ASN A 116 6.85 -10.26 7.56
N ALA A 117 5.90 -9.73 6.80
CA ALA A 117 6.12 -8.53 5.99
C ALA A 117 5.92 -7.29 6.84
N TRP A 118 6.73 -6.25 6.62
CA TRP A 118 6.73 -5.04 7.43
C TRP A 118 6.33 -3.82 6.62
N ALA A 119 5.43 -3.01 7.19
CA ALA A 119 5.17 -1.66 6.74
C ALA A 119 5.70 -0.68 7.79
N HIS A 120 6.50 0.28 7.36
CA HIS A 120 7.14 1.25 8.26
C HIS A 120 6.45 2.61 8.18
N GLY A 121 5.91 3.07 9.31
CA GLY A 121 5.14 4.31 9.35
C GLY A 121 5.91 5.53 8.88
N HIS A 122 7.21 5.62 9.18
CA HIS A 122 8.04 6.76 8.77
C HIS A 122 8.07 6.96 7.24
N VAL A 123 7.79 5.92 6.45
CA VAL A 123 7.67 6.03 4.98
C VAL A 123 6.47 6.90 4.58
N CYS A 124 5.43 6.99 5.41
CA CYS A 124 4.27 7.83 5.18
C CYS A 124 4.60 9.32 5.18
N ASP A 125 5.59 9.74 5.99
CA ASP A 125 5.98 11.15 6.06
C ASP A 125 6.49 11.68 4.72
N ASP A 126 7.07 10.82 3.89
CA ASP A 126 7.64 11.19 2.60
C ASP A 126 6.62 11.13 1.45
N LEU A 127 5.38 10.71 1.73
CA LEU A 127 4.33 10.58 0.72
C LEU A 127 3.38 11.78 0.73
N SER A 128 3.09 12.30 -0.46
CA SER A 128 1.90 13.14 -0.64
C SER A 128 0.62 12.29 -0.56
N ALA A 129 -0.52 12.93 -0.30
CA ALA A 129 -1.81 12.25 -0.35
C ALA A 129 -2.05 11.59 -1.73
N GLY A 130 -2.32 10.29 -1.74
CA GLY A 130 -2.51 9.47 -2.94
C GLY A 130 -1.22 8.99 -3.60
N GLU A 131 -0.05 9.45 -3.17
CA GLU A 131 1.23 8.93 -3.63
C GLU A 131 1.47 7.54 -3.06
N THR A 132 2.12 6.67 -3.84
CA THR A 132 2.33 5.27 -3.48
C THR A 132 3.80 4.89 -3.48
N ILE A 133 4.20 4.04 -2.55
CA ILE A 133 5.49 3.35 -2.51
C ILE A 133 5.31 1.90 -2.10
N GLU A 134 6.23 1.03 -2.50
CA GLU A 134 6.19 -0.39 -2.20
C GLU A 134 7.34 -0.77 -1.26
N GLU A 135 7.02 -1.48 -0.19
CA GLU A 135 7.99 -2.07 0.71
C GLU A 135 8.05 -3.58 0.50
N ARG A 136 9.28 -4.10 0.38
CA ARG A 136 9.55 -5.51 0.10
C ARG A 136 10.10 -6.21 1.33
N SER A 137 9.51 -7.35 1.68
CA SER A 137 9.99 -8.25 2.73
C SER A 137 10.27 -9.64 2.17
N THR A 138 11.47 -10.15 2.39
CA THR A 138 11.82 -11.54 2.05
C THR A 138 11.66 -12.42 3.28
N LEU A 139 10.81 -13.45 3.18
CA LEU A 139 10.49 -14.39 4.24
C LEU A 139 11.15 -15.73 3.89
N SER A 140 12.38 -15.91 4.37
CA SER A 140 13.23 -17.04 3.99
C SER A 140 13.70 -17.85 5.20
N SER A 141 13.76 -19.17 5.03
CA SER A 141 14.34 -20.14 5.96
C SER A 141 15.10 -21.24 5.22
N ASP A 142 15.54 -22.29 5.92
CA ASP A 142 16.08 -23.49 5.29
C ASP A 142 15.02 -24.33 4.56
N LYS A 143 13.73 -24.02 4.73
CA LYS A 143 12.60 -24.80 4.21
C LYS A 143 11.75 -24.07 3.18
N HIS A 144 11.77 -22.74 3.16
CA HIS A 144 10.86 -21.95 2.35
C HIS A 144 11.47 -20.61 1.97
N ASP A 145 10.99 -20.02 0.89
CA ASP A 145 11.40 -18.70 0.44
C ASP A 145 10.23 -17.98 -0.27
N TYR A 146 9.85 -16.84 0.30
CA TYR A 146 8.80 -15.96 -0.20
C TYR A 146 9.29 -14.53 -0.25
N THR A 147 8.77 -13.77 -1.21
CA THR A 147 8.85 -12.31 -1.19
C THR A 147 7.45 -11.73 -1.13
N VAL A 148 7.23 -10.82 -0.20
CA VAL A 148 5.95 -10.13 -0.01
C VAL A 148 6.17 -8.64 -0.23
N TRP A 149 5.32 -8.03 -1.06
CA TRP A 149 5.28 -6.59 -1.27
C TRP A 149 4.04 -6.00 -0.63
N LEU A 150 4.24 -4.94 0.13
CA LEU A 150 3.18 -4.10 0.69
C LEU A 150 3.20 -2.76 -0.03
N ARG A 151 2.05 -2.27 -0.44
CA ARG A 151 1.92 -0.92 -1.02
C ARG A 151 1.39 0.03 0.04
N LEU A 152 2.11 1.12 0.25
CA LEU A 152 1.75 2.21 1.14
C LEU A 152 1.24 3.37 0.28
N THR A 153 0.05 3.89 0.60
CA THR A 153 -0.57 5.04 -0.07
C THR A 153 -0.80 6.17 0.92
N GLY A 154 -0.15 7.33 0.72
CA GLY A 154 -0.26 8.48 1.61
C GLY A 154 -1.70 8.98 1.76
N GLN A 155 -2.09 9.38 2.99
CA GLN A 155 -3.40 9.93 3.36
C GLN A 155 -3.31 11.36 3.87
#